data_AF-A0A848EAI5-F1
#
_entry.id   AF-A0A848EAI5-F1
#
_cell.length_a   1.000
_cell.length_b   1.000
_cell.length_c   1.000
_cell.angle_alpha   90.00
_cell.angle_beta   90.00
_cell.angle_gamma   90.00
#
_symmetry.space_group_name_H-M   'P 1'
#
loop_
_entity.id
_entity.type
_entity.pdbx_description
1 polymer ?
#
loop_
_entity_poly.entity_id
_entity_poly.type
_entity_poly.pdbx_seq_one_letter_code
_entity_poly.pdbx_strand_id
1 'polypeptide(L)' 'MAKLDPAQFVREVRQEVARVTWPSRKETLVTTGLVLALSALAAVFFLVTDQLIQLVMRLVFKIG' A
#
# COMPACT_ATOMS: atom_id res chain seq x y z
N MET A 1 38.36 -5.64 -19.82
CA MET A 1 37.10 -6.40 -19.68
C MET A 1 36.90 -6.68 -18.21
N ALA A 2 35.75 -6.27 -17.64
CA ALA A 2 35.46 -6.41 -16.22
C ALA A 2 35.61 -7.88 -15.79
N LYS A 3 36.63 -8.16 -14.99
CA LYS A 3 36.68 -9.40 -14.21
C LYS A 3 35.61 -9.21 -13.15
N LEU A 4 34.43 -9.78 -13.37
CA LEU A 4 33.43 -9.95 -12.32
C LEU A 4 34.05 -10.88 -11.29
N ASP A 5 34.79 -10.32 -10.34
CA ASP A 5 35.32 -11.06 -9.20
C ASP A 5 34.18 -11.25 -8.20
N PRO A 6 33.62 -12.46 -8.06
CA PRO A 6 32.48 -12.71 -7.18
C PRO A 6 32.80 -12.36 -5.72
N ALA A 7 34.07 -12.43 -5.32
CA ALA A 7 34.52 -12.07 -3.98
C ALA A 7 34.43 -10.56 -3.72
N GLN A 8 34.67 -9.74 -4.75
CA GLN A 8 34.52 -8.28 -4.66
C GLN A 8 33.05 -7.88 -4.61
N PHE A 9 32.19 -8.52 -5.43
CA PHE A 9 30.76 -8.27 -5.44
C PHE A 9 30.09 -8.54 -4.07
N VAL A 10 30.46 -9.64 -3.39
CA VAL A 10 29.95 -9.95 -2.04
C VAL A 10 30.37 -8.90 -1.02
N ARG A 11 31.59 -8.35 -1.14
CA ARG A 11 32.06 -7.25 -0.29
C ARG A 11 31.26 -5.98 -0.51
N GLU A 12 30.99 -5.63 -1.77
CA GLU A 12 30.17 -4.47 -2.14
C GLU A 12 28.71 -4.62 -1.64
N VAL A 13 28.09 -5.79 -1.84
CA VAL A 13 26.74 -6.08 -1.32
C VAL A 13 26.69 -5.96 0.20
N ARG A 14 27.69 -6.48 0.93
CA ARG A 14 27.74 -6.34 2.40
C ARG A 14 27.85 -4.87 2.84
N GLN A 15 28.58 -4.04 2.08
CA GLN A 15 28.69 -2.61 2.36
C GLN A 15 27.38 -1.86 2.09
N GLU A 16 26.64 -2.22 1.03
CA GLU A 16 25.33 -1.63 0.72
C GLU A 16 24.24 -2.09 1.70
N VAL A 17 24.25 -3.38 2.09
CA VAL A 17 23.33 -3.91 3.10
C VAL A 17 23.52 -3.23 4.46
N ALA A 18 24.75 -2.82 4.80
CA ALA A 18 25.01 -2.06 6.03
C ALA A 18 24.40 -0.65 6.03
N ARG A 19 24.06 -0.11 4.85
CA ARG A 19 23.36 1.19 4.71
C ARG A 19 21.85 1.05 4.82
N VAL A 20 21.31 -0.18 4.77
CA VAL A 20 19.88 -0.45 4.93
C VAL A 20 19.49 -0.24 6.38
N THR A 21 18.88 0.90 6.66
CA THR A 21 18.25 1.18 7.95
C THR A 21 16.86 0.56 7.97
N TRP A 22 16.73 -0.54 8.71
CA TRP A 22 15.43 -1.19 8.87
C TRP A 22 14.51 -0.33 9.74
N PRO A 23 13.24 -0.16 9.32
CA PRO A 23 12.28 0.66 10.06
C PRO A 23 12.03 0.07 11.44
N SER A 24 11.92 0.95 12.43
CA SER A 24 11.56 0.53 13.78
C SER A 24 10.11 0.00 13.81
N ARG A 25 9.78 -0.91 14.73
CA ARG A 25 8.40 -1.44 14.87
C ARG A 25 7.35 -0.32 14.99
N LYS A 26 7.75 0.83 15.56
CA LYS A 26 6.89 2.02 15.70
C LYS A 26 6.60 2.66 14.34
N GLU A 27 7.60 2.84 13.50
CA GLU A 27 7.43 3.39 12.15
C GLU A 27 6.59 2.46 11.27
N THR A 28 6.79 1.14 11.37
CA THR A 28 5.95 0.17 10.66
C THR A 28 4.49 0.30 11.05
N LEU A 29 4.19 0.37 12.36
CA LEU A 29 2.81 0.50 12.84
C LEU A 29 2.16 1.82 12.42
N VAL A 30 2.91 2.93 12.45
CA VAL A 30 2.39 4.24 12.01
C VAL A 30 2.06 4.22 10.52
N THR A 31 2.98 3.71 9.70
CA THR A 31 2.79 3.68 8.24
C THR A 31 1.66 2.74 7.85
N THR A 32 1.56 1.56 8.46
CA THR A 32 0.43 0.63 8.25
C THR A 32 -0.89 1.23 8.75
N GLY A 33 -0.89 1.90 9.90
CA GLY A 33 -2.07 2.56 10.45
C GLY A 33 -2.63 3.65 9.54
N LEU A 34 -1.76 4.45 8.92
CA LEU A 34 -2.14 5.47 7.93
C LEU A 34 -2.85 4.83 6.72
N VAL A 35 -2.29 3.75 6.16
CA VAL A 35 -2.90 3.05 5.03
C VAL A 35 -4.26 2.46 5.40
N LEU A 36 -4.38 1.85 6.58
CA LEU A 36 -5.66 1.33 7.08
C LEU A 36 -6.70 2.43 7.25
N ALA A 37 -6.31 3.59 7.78
CA ALA A 37 -7.23 4.73 7.94
C ALA A 37 -7.75 5.25 6.60
N LEU A 38 -6.86 5.43 5.62
CA LEU A 38 -7.24 5.87 4.27
C LEU A 38 -8.11 4.83 3.55
N SER A 39 -7.79 3.55 3.70
CA SER A 39 -8.59 2.45 3.15
C SER A 39 -9.98 2.38 3.79
N ALA A 40 -10.08 2.54 5.11
CA ALA A 40 -11.35 2.59 5.83
C ALA A 40 -12.21 3.77 5.38
N LEU A 41 -11.60 4.96 5.20
CA LEU A 41 -12.29 6.14 4.68
C LEU A 41 -12.85 5.89 3.26
N ALA A 42 -12.03 5.31 2.38
CA ALA A 42 -12.47 4.96 1.03
C ALA A 42 -13.61 3.92 1.05
N ALA A 43 -13.53 2.91 1.92
CA ALA A 43 -14.57 1.90 2.07
C ALA A 43 -15.91 2.52 2.50
N VAL A 44 -15.90 3.46 3.44
CA VAL A 44 -17.11 4.20 3.85
C VAL A 44 -17.66 5.03 2.69
N PHE A 45 -16.81 5.72 1.94
CA PHE A 45 -17.24 6.51 0.79
C PHE A 45 -17.92 5.65 -0.29
N PHE A 46 -17.33 4.50 -0.62
CA PHE A 46 -17.94 3.57 -1.57
C PHE A 46 -19.27 3.03 -1.04
N LEU A 47 -19.33 2.62 0.23
CA LEU A 47 -20.56 2.12 0.84
C LEU A 47 -21.72 3.12 0.76
N VAL A 48 -21.46 4.42 0.95
CA VAL A 48 -22.48 5.47 0.80
C VAL A 48 -22.89 5.62 -0.66
N THR A 49 -21.91 5.63 -1.56
CA THR A 49 -22.13 5.77 -3.01
C THR A 49 -22.96 4.60 -3.55
N ASP A 50 -22.66 3.38 -3.14
CA ASP A 50 -23.38 2.16 -3.53
C ASP A 50 -24.85 2.21 -3.07
N GLN A 51 -25.11 2.68 -1.85
CA GLN A 51 -26.48 2.86 -1.36
C GLN A 51 -27.25 3.91 -2.15
N LEU A 52 -26.59 5.01 -2.51
CA LEU A 52 -27.20 6.08 -3.30
C LEU A 52 -27.53 5.58 -4.71
N ILE A 53 -26.61 4.88 -5.36
CA ILE A 53 -26.83 4.24 -6.66
C ILE A 53 -27.96 3.22 -6.57
N GLN A 54 -27.99 2.39 -5.51
CA GLN A 54 -29.06 1.41 -5.32
C GLN A 54 -30.43 2.09 -5.20
N LEU A 55 -30.54 3.20 -4.48
CA LEU A 55 -31.77 3.97 -4.36
C LEU A 55 -32.22 4.51 -5.73
N VAL A 56 -31.29 5.13 -6.47
CA VAL A 56 -31.57 5.67 -7.81
C VAL A 56 -32.03 4.56 -8.75
N MET A 57 -31.33 3.42 -8.78
CA MET A 57 -31.70 2.27 -9.60
C MET A 57 -33.09 1.76 -9.23
N ARG A 58 -33.42 1.62 -7.94
CA ARG A 58 -34.76 1.21 -7.51
C ARG A 58 -35.85 2.17 -7.97
N LEU A 59 -35.60 3.49 -7.99
CA LEU A 59 -36.55 4.46 -8.54
C LEU A 59 -36.73 4.27 -10.05
N VAL A 60 -35.63 4.12 -10.79
CA VAL A 60 -35.66 3.92 -12.25
C VAL A 60 -36.44 2.66 -12.61
N PHE A 61 -36.15 1.52 -11.97
CA PHE A 61 -36.85 0.26 -12.20
C PHE A 61 -38.32 0.26 -11.73
N LYS A 62 -38.73 1.19 -10.86
CA LYS A 62 -40.12 1.35 -10.43
C LYS A 62 -40.93 2.23 -11.40
N ILE A 63 -40.27 3.03 -12.22
CA ILE A 63 -40.89 3.92 -13.21
C ILE A 63 -41.06 3.21 -14.57
N GLY A 64 -40.24 2.19 -14.85
CA GLY A 64 -40.34 1.32 -16.03
C GLY A 64 -41.31 0.16 -15.87
#